data_AF-A0A2H0IPP2-F1
#
_entry.id   AF-A0A2H0IPP2-F1
#
_cell.length_a   1.000
_cell.length_b   1.000
_cell.length_c   1.000
_cell.angle_alpha   90.00
_cell.angle_beta   90.00
_cell.angle_gamma   90.00
#
_symmetry.space_group_name_H-M   'P 1'
#
loop_
_entity.id
_entity.type
_entity.pdbx_description
1 polymer ?
#
loop_
_entity_poly.entity_id
_entity_poly.type
_entity_poly.pdbx_seq_one_letter_code
_entity_poly.pdbx_strand_id
1 'polypeptide(L)' 'MEAKMNLSFPQILELVRNLPGDQKIKISQELEKETIGSKLTELLTAFRTDKLSMDEITAEVEQVRQDLYDKRTSS' A
#
# COMPACT_ATOMS: atom_id res chain seq x y z
N MET A 1 -26.27 -24.99 -5.87
CA MET A 1 -26.04 -24.76 -4.43
C MET A 1 -24.54 -24.68 -4.23
N GLU A 2 -23.99 -23.49 -4.03
CA GLU A 2 -22.59 -23.33 -3.64
C GLU A 2 -22.47 -23.66 -2.14
N ALA A 3 -21.76 -24.74 -1.82
CA ALA A 3 -21.53 -25.12 -0.43
C ALA A 3 -20.61 -24.08 0.21
N LYS A 4 -21.17 -23.16 1.00
CA LYS A 4 -20.40 -22.28 1.89
C LYS A 4 -19.81 -23.13 3.01
N MET A 5 -18.66 -23.73 2.75
CA MET A 5 -17.87 -24.41 3.77
C MET A 5 -17.22 -23.32 4.64
N ASN A 6 -17.74 -23.14 5.86
CA ASN A 6 -17.08 -22.32 6.89
C ASN A 6 -15.84 -23.07 7.39
N LEU A 7 -14.78 -23.13 6.58
CA LEU A 7 -13.50 -23.67 6.99
C LEU A 7 -12.73 -22.59 7.76
N SER A 8 -12.29 -22.94 8.96
CA SER A 8 -11.35 -22.11 9.72
C SER A 8 -9.95 -22.22 9.11
N PHE A 9 -9.14 -21.17 9.27
CA PHE A 9 -7.76 -21.13 8.77
C PHE A 9 -6.91 -22.36 9.16
N PRO A 10 -6.97 -22.89 10.41
CA PRO A 10 -6.27 -24.11 10.77
C PRO A 10 -6.68 -25.34 9.93
N GLN A 11 -7.97 -25.47 9.61
CA GLN A 11 -8.48 -26.58 8.79
C GLN A 11 -8.02 -26.48 7.34
N ILE A 12 -7.97 -25.26 6.80
CA ILE A 12 -7.40 -25.00 5.46
C ILE A 12 -5.92 -25.38 5.43
N LEU A 13 -5.18 -25.04 6.49
CA LEU A 13 -3.76 -25.36 6.59
C LEU A 13 -3.49 -26.87 6.65
N GLU A 14 -4.30 -27.62 7.40
CA GLU A 14 -4.20 -29.09 7.45
C GLU A 14 -4.53 -29.73 6.10
N LEU A 15 -5.54 -29.23 5.40
CA LEU A 15 -5.85 -29.69 4.04
C LEU A 15 -4.66 -29.48 3.11
N VAL A 16 -4.08 -28.28 3.08
CA VAL A 16 -2.91 -27.98 2.25
C VAL A 16 -1.70 -28.85 2.62
N ARG A 17 -1.50 -29.16 3.91
CA ARG A 17 -0.42 -30.06 4.36
C ARG A 17 -0.59 -31.50 3.89
N ASN A 18 -1.83 -31.97 3.76
CA ASN A 18 -2.14 -33.33 3.31
C ASN A 18 -2.14 -33.49 1.78
N LEU A 19 -1.99 -32.40 1.02
CA LEU A 19 -1.91 -32.48 -0.45
C LEU A 19 -0.56 -33.03 -0.94
N PRO A 20 -0.53 -33.71 -2.10
CA PRO A 20 0.69 -34.12 -2.75
C PRO A 20 1.52 -32.90 -3.20
N GLY A 21 2.83 -33.09 -3.34
CA GLY A 21 3.79 -31.98 -3.52
C GLY A 21 3.54 -31.11 -4.76
N ASP A 22 3.05 -31.71 -5.83
CA ASP A 22 2.65 -31.04 -7.07
C ASP A 22 1.47 -30.07 -6.87
N GLN A 23 0.48 -30.46 -6.07
CA GLN A 23 -0.68 -29.62 -5.75
C GLN A 23 -0.32 -28.49 -4.78
N LYS A 24 0.62 -28.73 -3.86
CA LYS A 24 1.19 -27.67 -3.00
C LYS A 24 1.89 -26.59 -3.80
N ILE A 25 2.65 -26.97 -4.83
CA ILE A 25 3.33 -26.03 -5.73
C ILE A 25 2.31 -25.17 -6.48
N LYS A 26 1.25 -25.78 -7.03
CA LYS A 26 0.18 -25.04 -7.71
C LYS A 26 -0.53 -24.04 -6.79
N ILE A 27 -0.84 -24.46 -5.56
CA ILE A 27 -1.46 -23.57 -4.56
C ILE A 27 -0.51 -22.43 -4.20
N SER A 28 0.78 -22.72 -4.01
CA SER A 28 1.79 -21.68 -3.75
C SER A 28 1.85 -20.65 -4.88
N GLN A 29 1.80 -21.09 -6.14
CA GLN A 29 1.83 -20.20 -7.30
C GLN A 29 0.59 -19.32 -7.43
N GLU A 30 -0.60 -19.87 -7.17
CA GLU A 30 -1.84 -19.09 -7.19
C GLU A 30 -1.92 -18.12 -6.01
N LEU A 31 -1.53 -18.55 -4.80
CA LEU A 31 -1.42 -17.67 -3.63
C LEU A 31 -0.40 -16.56 -3.85
N GLU A 32 0.72 -16.85 -4.50
CA GLU A 32 1.74 -15.86 -4.84
C GLU A 32 1.20 -14.83 -5.84
N LYS A 33 0.48 -15.25 -6.88
CA LYS A 33 -0.21 -14.33 -7.81
C LYS A 33 -1.21 -13.43 -7.08
N GLU A 34 -1.99 -13.98 -6.15
CA GLU A 34 -2.96 -13.19 -5.35
C GLU A 34 -2.26 -12.23 -4.38
N THR A 35 -1.16 -12.65 -3.73
CA THR A 35 -0.39 -11.80 -2.80
C THR A 35 0.57 -10.83 -3.46
N ILE A 36 0.92 -11.00 -4.74
CA ILE A 36 1.68 -10.00 -5.51
C ILE A 36 0.90 -8.69 -5.58
N GLY A 37 -0.43 -8.73 -5.71
CA GLY A 37 -1.27 -7.54 -5.72
C GLY A 37 -1.22 -6.75 -4.41
N SER A 38 -1.25 -7.45 -3.26
CA SER A 38 -1.16 -6.80 -1.94
C SER A 38 0.24 -6.24 -1.68
N LYS A 39 1.30 -6.98 -2.01
CA LYS A 39 2.69 -6.50 -1.92
C LYS A 39 2.96 -5.30 -2.83
N LEU A 40 2.44 -5.32 -4.05
CA LEU A 40 2.54 -4.19 -4.98
C LEU A 40 1.77 -2.97 -4.44
N THR A 41 0.60 -3.17 -3.85
CA THR A 41 -0.19 -2.10 -3.23
C THR A 41 0.52 -1.51 -2.01
N GLU A 42 1.11 -2.35 -1.18
CA GLU A 42 1.91 -1.94 -0.02
C GLU A 42 3.13 -1.12 -0.46
N LEU A 43 3.84 -1.59 -1.50
CA LEU A 43 4.97 -0.88 -2.08
C LEU A 43 4.53 0.47 -2.68
N LEU A 44 3.48 0.50 -3.49
CA LEU A 44 2.93 1.73 -4.06
C LEU A 44 2.44 2.71 -2.98
N THR A 45 1.97 2.21 -1.84
CA THR A 45 1.58 3.04 -0.69
C THR A 45 2.80 3.59 0.03
N ALA A 46 3.86 2.80 0.19
CA ALA A 46 5.12 3.25 0.79
C ALA A 46 5.83 4.31 -0.07
N PHE A 47 5.67 4.25 -1.40
CA PHE A 47 6.22 5.24 -2.34
C PHE A 47 5.28 6.42 -2.61
N ARG A 48 4.07 6.46 -2.02
CA ARG A 48 3.21 7.65 -2.11
C ARG A 48 3.82 8.76 -1.27
N THR A 49 4.27 9.81 -1.94
CA THR A 49 4.63 11.06 -1.28
C THR A 49 3.37 11.69 -0.67
N ASP A 50 3.54 12.35 0.47
CA ASP A 50 2.49 13.21 1.02
C ASP A 50 2.10 14.24 -0.04
N LYS A 51 0.80 14.33 -0.31
CA LYS A 51 0.30 15.34 -1.24
C LYS A 51 0.43 16.69 -0.57
N LEU A 52 1.25 17.56 -1.15
CA LEU A 52 1.37 18.95 -0.73
C LEU A 52 -0.04 19.59 -0.71
N SER A 53 -0.46 20.05 0.46
CA SER A 53 -1.74 20.73 0.64
C SER A 53 -1.67 22.14 0.07
N MET A 54 -2.82 22.71 -0.31
CA MET A 54 -2.88 24.11 -0.76
C MET A 54 -2.46 25.07 0.35
N ASP A 55 -2.71 24.71 1.62
CA ASP A 55 -2.33 25.53 2.77
C ASP A 55 -0.80 25.57 2.94
N GLU A 56 -0.10 24.45 2.76
CA GLU A 56 1.38 24.40 2.77
C GLU A 56 1.97 25.22 1.61
N ILE A 57 1.36 25.15 0.43
CA ILE A 57 1.77 25.97 -0.72
C ILE A 57 1.59 27.46 -0.40
N THR A 58 0.43 27.83 0.15
CA THR A 58 0.15 29.23 0.49
C THR A 58 1.08 29.74 1.57
N ALA A 59 1.36 28.95 2.61
CA ALA A 59 2.29 29.32 3.67
C ALA A 59 3.69 29.64 3.12
N GLU A 60 4.23 28.77 2.26
CA GLU A 60 5.54 28.99 1.63
C GLU A 60 5.54 30.25 0.75
N VAL A 61 4.48 30.47 -0.04
CA VAL A 61 4.35 31.64 -0.92
C VAL A 61 4.28 32.94 -0.11
N GLU A 62 3.50 32.97 0.98
CA GLU A 62 3.38 34.15 1.83
C GLU A 62 4.69 34.44 2.57
N GLN A 63 5.40 33.40 3.03
CA GLN A 63 6.70 33.56 3.65
C GLN A 63 7.72 34.18 2.69
N VAL A 64 7.81 33.66 1.45
CA VAL A 64 8.67 34.24 0.41
C VAL A 64 8.25 35.67 0.07
N ARG A 65 6.94 35.97 0.04
CA ARG A 65 6.44 37.32 -0.23
C ARG A 65 6.87 38.31 0.86
N GLN A 66 6.78 37.91 2.13
CA GLN A 66 7.22 38.73 3.26
C GLN A 66 8.72 39.00 3.21
N ASP A 67 9.54 37.96 3.00
CA ASP A 67 10.99 38.09 2.89
C ASP A 67 11.42 39.07 1.78
N LEU A 68 10.70 39.03 0.64
CA LEU A 68 10.94 39.96 -0.47
C LEU A 68 10.51 41.39 -0.15
N TYR A 69 9.42 41.56 0.61
CA TYR A 69 8.97 42.87 1.06
C TYR A 69 9.97 43.48 2.04
N ASP A 70 10.38 42.72 3.05
CA ASP A 70 11.31 43.15 4.09
C ASP A 70 12.67 43.55 3.47
N LYS A 71 13.16 42.79 2.49
CA LYS A 71 14.38 43.15 1.75
C LYS A 71 14.26 44.48 0.99
N ARG A 72 13.08 44.79 0.45
CA ARG A 72 12.83 46.03 -0.29
C ARG A 72 12.64 47.24 0.62
N THR A 73 12.04 47.06 1.79
CA THR A 73 11.78 48.16 2.74
C THR A 73 12.91 48.40 3.73
N SER A 74 13.85 47.45 3.86
CA SER A 74 15.06 47.59 4.68
C SER A 74 16.26 48.15 3.91
N SER A 75 16.07 48.54 2.63
CA SER A 75 17.03 49.27 1.79
C SER A 75 16.62 50.74 1.68
#